data_AF-A0A220MI74-F1
#
_entry.id   AF-A0A220MI74-F1
#
_cell.length_a   1.000
_cell.length_b   1.000
_cell.length_c   1.000
_cell.angle_alpha   90.00
_cell.angle_beta   90.00
_cell.angle_gamma   90.00
#
_symmetry.space_group_name_H-M   'P 1'
#
loop_
_entity.id
_entity.type
_entity.pdbx_description
1 polymer ?
#
loop_
_entity_poly.entity_id
_entity_poly.type
_entity_poly.pdbx_seq_one_letter_code
_entity_poly.pdbx_strand_id
1 'polypeptide(L)'
;MDNEWWAWVVLGIFFLINGFVKFQGGISNITGWLEGIGLPGFLAYAVYGIELLGSLAVILGLATCLVSALFALIMIGATLKANLAVGFYGQMAGWELNLAFLPIAV
;
A
#
# COMPACT_ATOMS: atom_id res chain seq x y z
N MET A 1 -19.00 15.72 5.66
CA MET A 1 -17.65 15.56 6.24
C MET A 1 -17.88 14.84 7.53
N ASP A 2 -17.74 13.54 7.45
CA ASP A 2 -18.37 12.59 8.34
C ASP A 2 -17.31 12.23 9.40
N ASN A 3 -17.73 11.74 10.55
CA ASN A 3 -16.96 11.53 11.79
C ASN A 3 -15.79 10.51 11.67
N GLU A 4 -15.46 10.07 10.45
CA GLU A 4 -14.47 9.04 10.13
C GLU A 4 -13.28 9.58 9.33
N TRP A 5 -13.16 10.90 9.18
CA TRP A 5 -12.02 11.56 8.51
C TRP A 5 -10.65 11.06 9.02
N TRP A 6 -10.56 10.76 10.32
CA TRP A 6 -9.34 10.28 10.97
C TRP A 6 -8.87 8.92 10.41
N ALA A 7 -9.80 8.06 9.96
CA ALA A 7 -9.46 6.76 9.42
C ALA A 7 -8.75 6.88 8.08
N TRP A 8 -9.21 7.79 7.23
CA TRP A 8 -8.56 8.14 5.96
C TRP A 8 -7.17 8.74 6.17
N VAL A 9 -7.01 9.59 7.18
CA VAL A 9 -5.70 10.15 7.55
C VAL A 9 -4.74 9.06 8.01
N VAL A 10 -5.20 8.14 8.87
CA VAL A 10 -4.38 7.01 9.32
C VAL A 10 -3.96 6.15 8.14
N LEU A 11 -4.91 5.75 7.28
CA LEU A 11 -4.63 4.98 6.07
C LEU A 11 -3.59 5.69 5.19
N GLY A 12 -3.79 6.99 4.94
CA GLY A 12 -2.88 7.82 4.17
C GLY A 12 -1.48 7.87 4.76
N ILE A 13 -1.33 8.10 6.08
CA ILE A 13 -0.03 8.16 6.75
C ILE A 13 0.73 6.84 6.62
N PHE A 14 0.07 5.70 6.83
CA PHE A 14 0.71 4.38 6.70
C PHE A 14 1.19 4.12 5.28
N PHE A 15 0.35 4.43 4.28
CA PHE A 15 0.73 4.31 2.87
C PHE A 15 1.84 5.28 2.48
N LEU A 16 1.83 6.50 3.01
CA LEU A 16 2.89 7.49 2.79
C LEU A 16 4.23 7.01 3.32
N ILE A 17 4.27 6.46 4.54
CA ILE A 17 5.49 5.91 5.13
C ILE A 17 5.98 4.72 4.30
N ASN A 18 5.08 3.81 3.91
CA ASN A 18 5.44 2.65 3.08
C ASN A 18 6.00 3.07 1.71
N GLY A 19 5.36 4.03 1.05
CA GLY A 19 5.82 4.60 -0.22
C GLY A 19 7.16 5.33 -0.08
N PHE A 20 7.37 6.01 1.06
CA PHE A 20 8.61 6.73 1.34
C PHE A 20 9.78 5.78 1.64
N VAL A 21 9.57 4.70 2.39
CA VAL A 21 10.61 3.67 2.59
C VAL A 21 10.99 3.02 1.26
N LYS A 22 10.00 2.75 0.41
CA LYS A 22 10.19 2.28 -0.96
C LYS A 22 11.00 3.29 -1.80
N PHE A 23 10.71 4.58 -1.67
CA PHE A 23 11.49 5.64 -2.30
C PHE A 23 12.97 5.62 -1.87
N GLN A 24 13.21 5.54 -0.56
CA GLN A 24 14.56 5.51 0.01
C GLN A 24 15.35 4.27 -0.42
N GLY A 25 14.68 3.13 -0.52
CA GLY A 25 15.28 1.88 -1.02
C GLY A 25 15.63 1.90 -2.51
N GLY A 26 15.15 2.89 -3.26
CA GLY A 26 15.37 3.03 -4.69
C GLY A 26 14.47 2.12 -5.53
N ILE A 27 14.05 2.62 -6.69
CA ILE A 27 13.09 1.91 -7.54
C ILE A 27 13.64 0.57 -8.05
N SER A 28 14.95 0.50 -8.29
CA SER A 28 15.63 -0.73 -8.73
C SER A 28 15.52 -1.88 -7.72
N ASN A 29 15.42 -1.55 -6.42
CA ASN A 29 15.30 -2.56 -5.38
C ASN A 29 13.90 -3.18 -5.38
N ILE A 30 12.88 -2.34 -5.59
CA ILE A 30 11.48 -2.79 -5.68
C ILE A 30 11.23 -3.55 -6.98
N THR A 31 11.78 -3.08 -8.10
CA THR A 31 11.64 -3.78 -9.39
C THR A 31 12.23 -5.19 -9.29
N GLY A 32 13.45 -5.32 -8.74
CA GLY A 32 14.09 -6.64 -8.55
C GLY A 32 13.32 -7.53 -7.57
N TRP A 33 12.76 -6.96 -6.51
CA TRP A 33 11.91 -7.70 -5.58
C TRP A 33 10.61 -8.20 -6.22
N LEU A 34 9.93 -7.35 -7.01
CA LEU A 34 8.72 -7.72 -7.74
C LEU A 34 8.99 -8.84 -8.76
N GLU A 35 10.09 -8.73 -9.50
CA GLU A 35 10.51 -9.77 -10.43
C GLU A 35 10.81 -11.09 -9.70
N GLY A 36 11.41 -11.02 -8.51
CA GLY A 36 11.67 -12.17 -7.64
C GLY A 36 10.40 -12.91 -7.18
N ILE A 37 9.27 -12.21 -7.05
CA ILE A 37 7.95 -12.82 -6.74
C ILE A 37 7.10 -13.07 -7.99
N GLY A 38 7.69 -12.97 -9.18
CA GLY A 38 7.03 -13.26 -10.46
C GLY A 38 6.07 -12.16 -10.95
N LEU A 39 6.23 -10.93 -10.49
CA LEU A 39 5.50 -9.76 -10.96
C LEU A 39 6.37 -8.89 -11.88
N PRO A 40 5.78 -8.22 -12.89
CA PRO A 40 6.53 -7.31 -13.75
C PRO A 40 7.15 -6.15 -12.97
N GLY A 41 8.45 -5.87 -13.18
CA GLY A 41 9.16 -4.78 -12.52
C GLY A 41 8.53 -3.40 -12.75
N PHE A 42 7.88 -3.16 -13.90
CA PHE A 42 7.22 -1.88 -14.19
C PHE A 42 6.09 -1.54 -13.20
N LEU A 43 5.49 -2.54 -12.53
CA LEU A 43 4.49 -2.32 -11.49
C LEU A 43 5.05 -1.55 -10.30
N ALA A 44 6.37 -1.58 -10.08
CA ALA A 44 7.04 -0.82 -9.02
C ALA A 44 6.68 0.67 -9.12
N TYR A 45 6.72 1.24 -10.32
CA TYR A 45 6.42 2.66 -10.56
C TYR A 45 4.97 3.00 -10.23
N ALA A 46 4.03 2.11 -10.58
CA ALA A 46 2.61 2.30 -10.30
C ALA A 46 2.33 2.21 -8.79
N VAL A 47 2.79 1.15 -8.13
CA VAL A 47 2.60 0.95 -6.69
C VAL A 47 3.21 2.11 -5.91
N TYR A 48 4.47 2.43 -6.17
CA TYR A 48 5.18 3.56 -5.57
C TYR A 48 4.42 4.88 -5.75
N GLY A 49 4.02 5.18 -6.99
CA GLY A 49 3.33 6.44 -7.31
C GLY A 49 1.98 6.54 -6.61
N ILE A 50 1.21 5.45 -6.57
CA ILE A 50 -0.06 5.39 -5.87
C ILE A 50 0.15 5.54 -4.36
N GLU A 51 1.11 4.83 -3.76
CA GLU A 51 1.39 4.90 -2.32
C GLU A 51 1.79 6.31 -1.87
N LEU A 52 2.60 7.04 -2.64
CA LEU A 52 3.01 8.40 -2.29
C LEU A 52 2.00 9.48 -2.69
N LEU A 53 1.60 9.54 -3.96
CA LEU A 53 0.71 10.61 -4.43
C LEU A 53 -0.73 10.37 -3.95
N GLY A 54 -1.15 9.11 -3.91
CA GLY A 54 -2.45 8.74 -3.38
C GLY A 54 -2.57 9.02 -1.89
N SER A 55 -1.52 8.81 -1.10
CA SER A 55 -1.60 9.08 0.34
C SER A 55 -1.77 10.57 0.61
N LEU A 56 -1.04 11.43 -0.11
CA LEU A 56 -1.24 12.88 -0.06
C LEU A 56 -2.66 13.26 -0.49
N ALA A 57 -3.17 12.66 -1.57
CA ALA A 57 -4.54 12.92 -2.04
C ALA A 57 -5.58 12.54 -0.97
N VAL A 58 -5.48 11.36 -0.36
CA VAL A 58 -6.40 10.91 0.68
C VAL A 58 -6.32 11.77 1.94
N ILE A 59 -5.12 12.14 2.39
CA ILE A 59 -4.92 13.02 3.55
C ILE A 59 -5.55 14.40 3.30
N LEU A 60 -5.44 14.93 2.09
CA LEU A 60 -6.02 16.22 1.70
C LEU A 60 -7.53 16.13 1.38
N GLY A 61 -8.12 14.94 1.42
CA GLY A 61 -9.54 14.73 1.08
C GLY A 61 -9.85 14.81 -0.41
N LEU A 62 -8.85 14.64 -1.29
CA LEU A 62 -8.98 14.69 -2.75
C LEU A 62 -9.11 13.29 -3.34
N ALA A 63 -10.09 13.08 -4.22
CA ALA A 63 -10.32 11.82 -4.94
C ALA A 63 -10.29 10.56 -4.05
N THR A 64 -10.72 10.69 -2.79
CA THR A 64 -10.55 9.67 -1.74
C THR A 64 -11.13 8.32 -2.15
N CYS A 65 -12.35 8.29 -2.70
CA CYS A 65 -12.99 7.06 -3.16
C CYS A 65 -12.16 6.30 -4.21
N LEU A 66 -11.59 7.01 -5.20
CA LEU A 66 -10.77 6.40 -6.24
C LEU A 66 -9.45 5.88 -5.68
N VAL A 67 -8.78 6.70 -4.87
CA VAL A 67 -7.45 6.37 -4.35
C VAL A 67 -7.52 5.24 -3.33
N SER A 68 -8.54 5.21 -2.48
CA SER A 68 -8.73 4.15 -1.50
C SER A 68 -9.03 2.80 -2.17
N ALA A 69 -9.76 2.79 -3.30
CA ALA A 69 -9.91 1.58 -4.12
C ALA A 69 -8.57 1.08 -4.67
N LEU A 70 -7.67 1.98 -5.10
CA LEU A 70 -6.33 1.61 -5.54
C LEU A 70 -5.48 1.04 -4.38
N PHE A 71 -5.58 1.60 -3.18
CA PHE A 71 -4.94 1.05 -1.98
C PHE A 71 -5.46 -0.35 -1.65
N ALA A 72 -6.77 -0.58 -1.74
CA ALA A 72 -7.34 -1.91 -1.56
C ALA A 72 -6.76 -2.93 -2.55
N LEU A 73 -6.63 -2.56 -3.83
CA LEU A 73 -5.99 -3.42 -4.84
C LEU A 73 -4.52 -3.73 -4.52
N ILE A 74 -3.76 -2.73 -4.06
CA ILE A 74 -2.36 -2.93 -3.63
C ILE A 74 -2.29 -3.87 -2.44
N MET A 75 -3.15 -3.72 -1.43
CA MET A 75 -3.19 -4.60 -0.25
C MET A 75 -3.54 -6.03 -0.62
N ILE A 76 -4.51 -6.23 -1.52
CA ILE A 76 -4.87 -7.56 -2.02
C ILE A 76 -3.68 -8.18 -2.77
N GLY A 77 -3.07 -7.43 -3.70
CA GLY A 77 -1.92 -7.89 -4.47
C GLY A 77 -0.72 -8.25 -3.59
N ALA A 78 -0.37 -7.37 -2.66
CA ALA A 78 0.69 -7.60 -1.67
C ALA A 78 0.38 -8.83 -0.80
N THR A 79 -0.85 -8.95 -0.32
CA THR A 79 -1.26 -10.12 0.47
C THR A 79 -1.07 -11.41 -0.32
N LEU A 80 -1.57 -11.50 -1.55
CA LEU A 80 -1.52 -12.73 -2.33
C LEU A 80 -0.10 -13.10 -2.80
N LYS A 81 0.75 -12.13 -3.10
CA LYS A 81 2.05 -12.37 -3.74
C LYS A 81 3.25 -12.24 -2.82
N ALA A 82 3.18 -11.37 -1.81
CA ALA A 82 4.30 -11.08 -0.93
C ALA A 82 4.09 -11.65 0.48
N ASN A 83 2.88 -11.59 1.03
CA ASN A 83 2.67 -11.87 2.45
C ASN A 83 1.97 -13.22 2.70
N LEU A 84 1.34 -13.85 1.71
CA LEU A 84 0.58 -15.10 1.91
C LEU A 84 1.46 -16.24 2.44
N ALA A 85 2.67 -16.37 1.89
CA ALA A 85 3.65 -17.36 2.32
C ALA A 85 4.28 -17.03 3.70
N VAL A 86 4.26 -15.76 4.11
CA VAL A 86 4.74 -15.30 5.43
C VAL A 86 3.75 -15.68 6.53
N GLY A 87 2.47 -15.86 6.20
CA GLY A 87 1.40 -16.17 7.14
C GLY A 87 0.79 -14.93 7.78
N PHE A 88 -0.13 -15.15 8.74
CA PHE A 88 -0.89 -14.06 9.35
C PHE A 88 -0.03 -13.12 10.19
N TYR A 89 0.97 -13.65 10.92
CA TYR A 89 1.85 -12.88 11.80
C TYR A 89 3.17 -13.66 11.96
N GLY A 90 4.30 -12.97 12.09
CA GLY A 90 5.60 -13.62 12.22
C GLY A 90 6.78 -12.65 12.33
N GLN A 91 8.00 -13.17 12.12
CA GLN A 91 9.22 -12.37 12.14
C GLN A 91 9.33 -11.39 10.97
N MET A 92 8.70 -11.73 9.85
CA MET A 92 8.50 -10.83 8.72
C MET A 92 7.06 -10.33 8.76
N ALA A 93 6.82 -9.10 8.28
CA ALA A 93 5.48 -8.52 8.25
C ALA A 93 4.52 -9.45 7.50
N GLY A 94 3.53 -9.98 8.21
CA GLY A 94 2.50 -10.85 7.66
C GLY A 94 1.43 -10.04 6.93
N TRP A 95 0.28 -10.66 6.68
CA TRP A 95 -0.85 -9.98 6.05
C TRP A 95 -1.85 -9.36 7.06
N GLU A 96 -1.52 -9.35 8.36
CA GLU A 96 -2.39 -8.76 9.40
C GLU A 96 -2.67 -7.28 9.15
N LEU A 97 -1.65 -6.53 8.72
CA LEU A 97 -1.75 -5.09 8.51
C LEU A 97 -2.60 -4.76 7.28
N ASN A 98 -2.45 -5.54 6.21
CA ASN A 98 -3.27 -5.41 5.01
C ASN A 98 -4.74 -5.70 5.33
N LEU A 99 -5.01 -6.74 6.13
CA LEU A 99 -6.38 -7.05 6.55
C LEU A 99 -6.96 -5.95 7.45
N ALA A 100 -6.17 -5.35 8.35
CA ALA A 100 -6.63 -4.29 9.23
C ALA A 100 -7.00 -3.00 8.48
N PHE A 101 -6.27 -2.67 7.41
CA PHE A 101 -6.50 -1.45 6.63
C PHE A 101 -7.49 -1.61 5.48
N LEU A 102 -7.74 -2.83 4.99
CA LEU A 102 -8.68 -3.07 3.89
C LEU A 102 -10.08 -2.51 4.16
N PRO A 103 -10.70 -2.70 5.34
CA PRO A 103 -12.03 -2.15 5.66
C PRO A 103 -12.04 -0.63 5.80
N ILE A 104 -10.89 0.01 6.05
CA ILE A 104 -10.78 1.48 6.08
C ILE A 104 -10.74 2.03 4.66
N ALA A 105 -10.24 1.24 3.70
CA ALA A 105 -10.13 1.63 2.31
C ALA A 105 -11.43 1.50 1.51
N VAL A 106 -12.47 0.82 2.04
CA VAL A 106 -13.71 0.44 1.31
C VAL A 106 -14.95 0.97 2.01
#